data_AF-A0A7S0Z344-F1
#
_entry.id   AF-A0A7S0Z344-F1
#
_cell.length_a   1.000
_cell.length_b   1.000
_cell.length_c   1.000
_cell.angle_alpha   90.00
_cell.angle_beta   90.00
_cell.angle_gamma   90.00
#
_symmetry.space_group_name_H-M   'P 1'
#
loop_
_entity.id
_entity.type
_entity.pdbx_description
1 polymer ?
#
loop_
_entity_poly.entity_id
_entity_poly.type
_entity_poly.pdbx_seq_one_letter_code
_entity_poly.pdbx_strand_id
1 'polypeptide(L)'
;GGEDGAKYALAIAKGVSTTSLVVIDQFTGEIVGERVKFPFRTAHVLPFDVAGGTMGLVLVDSSGAAAVYPKADTAWLSAREQLRHMSYYKVDQELNEVRGYKFNPAPEVFGSEISALHSWTVAFPPESGDIVGFASKPMEGEVVNSWVRVPGDRSTMFKYLNPNTIFVATSTEAAVHVNLIDAVTGRILYRVRH
;
A
#
# COMPACT_ATOMS: atom_id res chain seq x y z
N GLY A 1 12.02 -27.67 -24.71
CA GLY A 1 12.92 -26.53 -24.94
C GLY A 1 12.05 -25.31 -25.14
N GLY A 2 12.19 -24.34 -24.24
CA GLY A 2 11.72 -22.95 -24.34
C GLY A 2 10.30 -22.69 -24.84
N GLU A 3 9.30 -22.72 -23.96
CA GLU A 3 8.22 -21.73 -24.07
C GLU A 3 8.67 -20.52 -23.25
N ASP A 4 9.14 -19.50 -23.96
CA ASP A 4 9.46 -18.17 -23.44
C ASP A 4 8.20 -17.57 -22.81
N GLY A 5 8.12 -17.67 -21.48
CA GLY A 5 7.13 -16.95 -20.70
C GLY A 5 7.46 -15.46 -20.75
N ALA A 6 6.90 -14.74 -21.72
CA ALA A 6 6.96 -13.29 -21.77
C ALA A 6 6.52 -12.74 -20.41
N LYS A 7 7.48 -12.16 -19.68
CA LYS A 7 7.21 -11.48 -18.41
C LYS A 7 6.93 -10.04 -18.76
N TYR A 8 5.74 -9.58 -18.43
CA TYR A 8 5.34 -8.19 -18.66
C TYR A 8 5.59 -7.34 -17.41
N ALA A 9 6.08 -6.13 -17.59
CA ALA A 9 6.15 -5.10 -16.56
C ALA A 9 5.08 -4.04 -16.80
N LEU A 10 4.54 -3.48 -15.73
CA LEU A 10 3.64 -2.35 -15.80
C LEU A 10 4.39 -1.08 -15.37
N ALA A 11 4.59 -0.17 -16.32
CA ALA A 11 5.18 1.14 -16.05
C ALA A 11 4.09 2.15 -15.69
N ILE A 12 4.30 2.88 -14.58
CA ILE A 12 3.39 3.93 -14.09
C ILE A 12 4.09 5.28 -14.21
N ALA A 13 3.62 6.13 -15.12
CA ALA A 13 4.09 7.50 -15.28
C ALA A 13 3.11 8.48 -14.63
N LYS A 14 3.56 9.19 -13.59
CA LYS A 14 2.77 10.18 -12.85
C LYS A 14 3.11 11.59 -13.35
N GLY A 15 2.18 12.23 -14.05
CA GLY A 15 2.24 13.65 -14.41
C GLY A 15 1.73 14.56 -13.28
N VAL A 16 1.55 15.85 -13.58
CA VAL A 16 1.04 16.85 -12.61
C VAL A 16 -0.40 16.53 -12.17
N SER A 17 -1.28 16.22 -13.12
CA SER A 17 -2.71 15.94 -12.89
C SER A 17 -3.18 14.63 -13.50
N THR A 18 -2.30 13.84 -14.10
CA THR A 18 -2.68 12.62 -14.82
C THR A 18 -1.73 11.48 -14.52
N THR A 19 -2.22 10.25 -14.60
CA THR A 19 -1.41 9.04 -14.50
C THR A 19 -1.54 8.25 -15.79
N SER A 20 -0.44 7.71 -16.28
CA SER A 20 -0.43 6.81 -17.43
C SER A 20 0.14 5.46 -17.06
N LEU A 21 -0.49 4.42 -17.58
CA LEU A 21 -0.03 3.04 -17.49
C LEU A 21 0.36 2.55 -18.87
N VAL A 22 1.48 1.83 -18.94
CA VAL A 22 1.97 1.18 -20.15
C VAL A 22 2.47 -0.21 -19.77
N VAL A 23 2.03 -1.23 -20.51
CA VAL A 23 2.56 -2.59 -20.37
C VAL A 23 3.77 -2.71 -21.27
N ILE A 24 4.85 -3.26 -20.74
CA ILE A 24 6.14 -3.40 -21.43
C ILE A 24 6.56 -4.86 -21.36
N ASP A 25 6.97 -5.43 -22.48
CA ASP A 25 7.66 -6.71 -22.50
C ASP A 25 9.04 -6.55 -21.85
N GLN A 26 9.32 -7.29 -20.78
CA GLN A 26 10.56 -7.11 -20.01
C GLN A 26 11.82 -7.55 -20.77
N PHE A 27 11.68 -8.37 -21.82
CA PHE A 27 12.80 -8.88 -22.59
C PHE A 27 13.10 -8.00 -23.79
N THR A 28 12.07 -7.52 -24.49
CA THR A 28 12.26 -6.68 -25.69
C THR A 28 12.22 -5.18 -25.38
N GLY A 29 11.60 -4.78 -24.28
CA GLY A 29 11.33 -3.38 -23.96
C GLY A 29 10.20 -2.77 -24.80
N GLU A 30 9.54 -3.57 -25.64
CA GLU A 30 8.45 -3.10 -26.48
C GLU A 30 7.19 -2.84 -25.66
N ILE A 31 6.45 -1.79 -26.05
CA ILE A 31 5.16 -1.47 -25.47
C ILE A 31 4.12 -2.46 -26.02
N VAL A 32 3.42 -3.13 -25.11
CA VAL A 32 2.38 -4.09 -25.42
C VAL A 32 1.02 -3.44 -25.19
N GLY A 33 0.19 -3.37 -26.24
CA GLY A 33 -1.14 -2.77 -26.19
C GLY A 33 -1.13 -1.24 -26.09
N GLU A 34 -2.26 -0.68 -25.69
CA GLU A 34 -2.43 0.78 -25.63
C GLU A 34 -2.06 1.37 -24.28
N ARG A 35 -1.53 2.60 -24.31
CA ARG A 35 -1.29 3.41 -23.11
C ARG A 35 -2.63 3.80 -22.48
N VAL A 36 -2.86 3.38 -21.24
CA VAL A 36 -4.07 3.74 -20.49
C VAL A 36 -3.81 5.02 -19.69
N LYS A 37 -4.69 6.01 -19.82
CA LYS A 37 -4.59 7.30 -19.11
C LYS A 37 -5.71 7.45 -18.09
N PHE A 38 -5.35 7.88 -16.90
CA PHE A 38 -6.26 8.27 -15.82
C PHE A 38 -6.24 9.79 -15.65
N PRO A 39 -7.41 10.42 -15.46
CA PRO A 39 -7.54 11.88 -15.35
C PRO A 39 -7.17 12.42 -13.96
N PHE A 40 -6.34 11.69 -13.20
CA PHE A 40 -5.86 12.09 -11.89
C PHE A 40 -4.41 11.64 -11.67
N ARG A 41 -3.70 12.33 -10.77
CA ARG A 41 -2.36 11.93 -10.33
C ARG A 41 -2.48 10.91 -9.19
N THR A 42 -1.93 9.72 -9.40
CA THR A 42 -1.97 8.64 -8.41
C THR A 42 -1.03 8.93 -7.24
N ALA A 43 -1.59 8.99 -6.04
CA ALA A 43 -0.86 9.02 -4.78
C ALA A 43 -0.48 7.59 -4.33
N HIS A 44 -1.44 6.66 -4.32
CA HIS A 44 -1.25 5.29 -3.84
C HIS A 44 -1.61 4.26 -4.91
N VAL A 45 -0.87 3.15 -4.93
CA VAL A 45 -1.09 2.02 -5.84
C VAL A 45 -1.27 0.79 -4.97
N LEU A 46 -2.41 0.12 -5.06
CA LEU A 46 -2.72 -1.07 -4.28
C LEU A 46 -2.93 -2.26 -5.22
N PRO A 47 -2.07 -3.30 -5.17
CA PRO A 47 -2.25 -4.49 -5.98
C PRO A 47 -3.40 -5.34 -5.47
N PHE A 48 -4.00 -6.13 -6.36
CA PHE A 48 -5.02 -7.11 -6.04
C PHE A 48 -5.02 -8.26 -7.03
N ASP A 49 -5.58 -9.41 -6.62
CA ASP A 49 -5.63 -10.59 -7.48
C ASP A 49 -6.85 -10.55 -8.39
N VAL A 50 -6.64 -10.65 -9.70
CA VAL A 50 -7.73 -10.84 -10.67
C VAL A 50 -7.99 -12.35 -10.84
N ALA A 51 -9.25 -12.74 -10.92
CA ALA A 51 -9.63 -14.11 -11.27
C ALA A 51 -8.92 -14.54 -12.57
N GLY A 52 -8.17 -15.64 -12.51
CA GLY A 52 -7.30 -16.09 -13.61
C GLY A 52 -5.80 -15.88 -13.37
N GLY A 53 -5.40 -15.34 -12.20
CA GLY A 53 -4.00 -15.32 -11.76
C GLY A 53 -3.17 -14.14 -12.28
N THR A 54 -3.83 -13.12 -12.84
CA THR A 54 -3.17 -11.85 -13.21
C THR A 54 -3.33 -10.85 -12.07
N MET A 55 -2.35 -9.96 -11.88
CA MET A 55 -2.43 -8.88 -10.90
C MET A 55 -3.15 -7.65 -11.48
N GLY A 56 -4.07 -7.08 -10.72
CA GLY A 56 -4.72 -5.80 -10.99
C GLY A 56 -4.22 -4.71 -10.03
N LEU A 57 -4.51 -3.45 -10.34
CA LEU A 57 -4.18 -2.30 -9.51
C LEU A 57 -5.41 -1.45 -9.19
N VAL A 58 -5.52 -1.02 -7.94
CA VAL A 58 -6.34 0.12 -7.54
C VAL A 58 -5.41 1.34 -7.46
N LEU A 59 -5.66 2.33 -8.31
CA LEU A 59 -4.96 3.61 -8.31
C LEU A 59 -5.77 4.62 -7.53
N VAL A 60 -5.19 5.20 -6.48
CA VAL A 60 -5.85 6.19 -5.61
C VAL A 60 -5.19 7.55 -5.79
N ASP A 61 -5.98 8.61 -5.91
CA ASP A 61 -5.49 9.97 -5.95
C ASP A 61 -5.23 10.56 -4.55
N SER A 62 -4.87 11.84 -4.47
CA SER A 62 -4.65 12.52 -3.19
C SER A 62 -5.93 12.78 -2.39
N SER A 63 -7.10 12.83 -3.03
CA SER A 63 -8.40 13.06 -2.38
C SER A 63 -9.01 11.77 -1.81
N GLY A 64 -8.58 10.61 -2.31
CA GLY A 64 -9.16 9.30 -1.97
C GLY A 64 -10.06 8.74 -3.08
N ALA A 65 -10.25 9.45 -4.20
CA ALA A 65 -10.89 8.89 -5.38
C ALA A 65 -9.98 7.83 -6.01
N ALA A 66 -10.57 6.75 -6.50
CA ALA A 66 -9.83 5.60 -6.99
C ALA A 66 -10.41 5.02 -8.29
N ALA A 67 -9.54 4.37 -9.06
CA ALA A 67 -9.92 3.63 -10.26
C ALA A 67 -9.18 2.29 -10.35
N VAL A 68 -9.82 1.33 -11.00
CA VAL A 68 -9.29 -0.03 -11.20
C VAL A 68 -8.60 -0.16 -12.56
N TYR A 69 -7.49 -0.88 -12.57
CA TYR A 69 -6.80 -1.34 -13.76
C TYR A 69 -6.55 -2.87 -13.67
N PRO A 70 -6.72 -3.63 -14.77
CA PRO A 70 -7.22 -3.21 -16.07
C PRO A 70 -8.71 -2.81 -16.04
N LYS A 71 -9.15 -2.02 -17.03
CA LYS A 71 -10.57 -1.65 -17.21
C LYS A 71 -11.34 -2.81 -17.85
N ALA A 72 -11.52 -3.89 -17.11
CA ALA A 72 -12.22 -5.09 -17.53
C ALA A 72 -13.19 -5.57 -16.44
N ASP A 73 -14.31 -6.17 -16.84
CA ASP A 73 -15.36 -6.62 -15.91
C ASP A 73 -14.84 -7.61 -14.86
N THR A 74 -13.96 -8.53 -15.27
CA THR A 74 -13.33 -9.51 -14.37
C THR A 74 -12.46 -8.83 -13.32
N ALA A 75 -11.65 -7.85 -13.71
CA ALA A 75 -10.82 -7.08 -12.80
C ALA A 75 -11.67 -6.23 -11.85
N TRP A 76 -12.74 -5.62 -12.34
CA TRP A 76 -13.68 -4.87 -11.50
C TRP A 76 -14.37 -5.75 -10.47
N LEU A 77 -14.86 -6.93 -10.87
CA LEU A 77 -15.51 -7.87 -9.96
C LEU A 77 -14.55 -8.32 -8.87
N SER A 78 -13.33 -8.70 -9.24
CA SER A 78 -12.28 -9.08 -8.28
C SER A 78 -11.89 -7.92 -7.35
N ALA A 79 -11.77 -6.70 -7.87
CA ALA A 79 -11.48 -5.52 -7.07
C ALA A 79 -12.60 -5.24 -6.06
N ARG A 80 -13.87 -5.31 -6.49
CA ARG A 80 -15.03 -5.02 -5.64
C ARG A 80 -15.08 -5.90 -4.39
N GLU A 81 -14.79 -7.18 -4.54
CA GLU A 81 -14.75 -8.10 -3.40
C GLU A 81 -13.58 -7.81 -2.45
N GLN A 82 -12.40 -7.47 -2.99
CA GLN A 82 -11.19 -7.26 -2.19
C GLN A 82 -11.11 -5.86 -1.55
N LEU A 83 -11.72 -4.84 -2.16
CA LEU A 83 -11.72 -3.45 -1.65
C LEU A 83 -12.24 -3.35 -0.22
N ARG A 84 -13.15 -4.25 0.19
CA ARG A 84 -13.69 -4.34 1.56
C ARG A 84 -12.63 -4.62 2.62
N HIS A 85 -11.52 -5.21 2.22
CA HIS A 85 -10.40 -5.57 3.07
C HIS A 85 -9.16 -4.73 2.81
N MET A 86 -9.21 -3.82 1.83
CA MET A 86 -8.12 -2.92 1.50
C MET A 86 -8.14 -1.69 2.40
N SER A 87 -6.94 -1.27 2.76
CA SER A 87 -6.69 -0.01 3.44
C SER A 87 -5.35 0.55 3.00
N TYR A 88 -5.17 1.84 3.19
CA TYR A 88 -3.89 2.51 3.00
C TYR A 88 -3.76 3.64 4.01
N TYR A 89 -2.56 4.20 4.13
CA TYR A 89 -2.29 5.29 5.06
C TYR A 89 -1.51 6.42 4.39
N LYS A 90 -1.55 7.59 5.03
CA LYS A 90 -0.78 8.78 4.68
C LYS A 90 0.00 9.23 5.91
N VAL A 91 1.26 9.54 5.73
CA VAL A 91 2.08 10.21 6.74
C VAL A 91 2.18 11.66 6.33
N ASP A 92 1.73 12.56 7.21
CA ASP A 92 1.78 14.00 7.01
C ASP A 92 2.74 14.59 8.05
N GLN A 93 3.92 15.03 7.61
CA GLN A 93 4.93 15.62 8.48
C GLN A 93 4.60 17.07 8.83
N GLU A 94 3.78 17.77 8.04
CA GLU A 94 3.39 19.16 8.30
C GLU A 94 2.32 19.22 9.39
N LEU A 95 1.34 18.30 9.33
CA LEU A 95 0.30 18.15 10.35
C LEU A 95 0.72 17.22 11.50
N ASN A 96 1.93 16.66 11.43
CA ASN A 96 2.52 15.76 12.40
C ASN A 96 1.62 14.56 12.77
N GLU A 97 1.11 13.86 11.76
CA GLU A 97 0.14 12.79 11.95
C GLU A 97 0.26 11.66 10.91
N VAL A 98 -0.29 10.49 11.27
CA VAL A 98 -0.56 9.40 10.33
C VAL A 98 -2.07 9.19 10.24
N ARG A 99 -2.61 9.19 9.03
CA ARG A 99 -4.04 8.96 8.75
C ARG A 99 -4.24 7.67 7.98
N GLY A 100 -5.14 6.81 8.43
CA GLY A 100 -5.57 5.60 7.74
C GLY A 100 -6.88 5.79 7.00
N TYR A 101 -7.02 5.07 5.88
CA TYR A 101 -8.15 5.13 4.98
C TYR A 101 -8.62 3.72 4.61
N LYS A 102 -9.94 3.56 4.46
CA LYS A 102 -10.59 2.34 3.99
C LYS A 102 -11.49 2.67 2.81
N PHE A 103 -11.73 1.71 1.92
CA PHE A 103 -12.64 1.95 0.81
C PHE A 103 -14.09 1.76 1.22
N ASN A 104 -14.96 2.60 0.64
CA ASN A 104 -16.37 2.28 0.61
C ASN A 104 -16.59 0.95 -0.13
N PRO A 105 -17.65 0.20 0.20
CA PRO A 105 -18.10 -0.89 -0.66
C PRO A 105 -18.23 -0.39 -2.09
N ALA A 106 -17.47 -0.99 -3.02
CA ALA A 106 -17.50 -0.56 -4.40
C ALA A 106 -18.91 -0.78 -5.00
N PRO A 107 -19.42 0.15 -5.82
CA PRO A 107 -20.75 0.02 -6.41
C PRO A 107 -20.89 -1.22 -7.28
N GLU A 108 -22.11 -1.70 -7.46
CA GLU A 108 -22.37 -2.87 -8.31
C GLU A 108 -22.06 -2.61 -9.78
N VAL A 109 -22.33 -1.38 -10.24
CA VAL A 109 -22.19 -0.97 -11.63
C VAL A 109 -20.70 -0.77 -11.97
N PHE A 110 -20.23 -1.48 -13.00
CA PHE A 110 -18.88 -1.35 -13.54
C PHE A 110 -18.53 0.11 -13.88
N GLY A 111 -17.32 0.53 -13.51
CA GLY A 111 -16.80 1.87 -13.83
C GLY A 111 -17.39 3.00 -12.97
N SER A 112 -18.19 2.67 -11.95
CA SER A 112 -18.64 3.64 -10.96
C SER A 112 -17.47 4.18 -10.13
N GLU A 113 -17.70 5.31 -9.46
CA GLU A 113 -16.68 5.93 -8.64
C GLU A 113 -16.37 5.09 -7.40
N ILE A 114 -15.08 4.85 -7.16
CA ILE A 114 -14.57 4.26 -5.92
C ILE A 114 -13.97 5.40 -5.10
N SER A 115 -14.35 5.47 -3.83
CA SER A 115 -13.80 6.45 -2.90
C SER A 115 -13.35 5.79 -1.60
N ALA A 116 -12.28 6.34 -1.06
CA ALA A 116 -11.78 5.99 0.26
C ALA A 116 -12.28 6.97 1.31
N LEU A 117 -12.59 6.45 2.49
CA LEU A 117 -12.97 7.20 3.67
C LEU A 117 -11.87 7.17 4.70
N HIS A 118 -11.73 8.29 5.41
CA HIS A 118 -10.91 8.38 6.60
C HIS A 118 -11.40 7.37 7.66
N SER A 119 -10.49 6.57 8.23
CA SER A 119 -10.83 5.55 9.24
C SER A 119 -10.22 5.82 10.60
N TRP A 120 -9.00 6.34 10.67
CA TRP A 120 -8.29 6.60 11.93
C TRP A 120 -7.19 7.64 11.75
N THR A 121 -6.82 8.30 12.85
CA THR A 121 -5.69 9.23 12.92
C THR A 121 -4.83 8.91 14.14
N VAL A 122 -3.51 8.93 13.96
CA VAL A 122 -2.55 9.02 15.05
C VAL A 122 -1.83 10.36 14.90
N ALA A 123 -2.19 11.33 15.74
CA ALA A 123 -1.51 12.62 15.80
C ALA A 123 -0.39 12.57 16.85
N PHE A 124 0.73 13.20 16.52
CA PHE A 124 1.87 13.34 17.42
C PHE A 124 1.87 14.76 17.98
N PRO A 125 1.61 14.94 19.29
CA PRO A 125 1.59 16.26 19.85
C PRO A 125 3.02 16.83 19.97
N PRO A 126 3.20 18.16 20.03
CA PRO A 126 4.51 18.80 20.02
C PRO A 126 5.48 18.28 21.09
N GLU A 127 4.99 17.85 22.25
CA GLU A 127 5.82 17.25 23.30
C GLU A 127 6.49 15.92 22.91
N SER A 128 5.96 15.24 21.89
CA SER A 128 6.56 14.03 21.32
C SER A 128 7.49 14.33 20.13
N GLY A 129 7.60 15.60 19.75
CA GLY A 129 8.40 16.06 18.63
C GLY A 129 7.73 15.87 17.27
N ASP A 130 8.45 16.28 16.22
CA ASP A 130 7.97 16.20 14.84
C ASP A 130 8.37 14.87 14.21
N ILE A 131 7.54 14.34 13.29
CA ILE A 131 7.89 13.17 12.48
C ILE A 131 9.15 13.49 11.67
N VAL A 132 10.23 12.79 11.98
CA VAL A 132 11.53 12.92 11.29
C VAL A 132 11.81 11.77 10.34
N GLY A 133 11.06 10.66 10.45
CA GLY A 133 11.21 9.52 9.56
C GLY A 133 10.13 8.47 9.75
N PHE A 134 9.86 7.72 8.69
CA PHE A 134 8.91 6.62 8.70
C PHE A 134 9.36 5.54 7.72
N ALA A 135 8.95 4.30 8.00
CA ALA A 135 9.21 3.16 7.13
C ALA A 135 8.08 2.14 7.26
N SER A 136 7.83 1.38 6.20
CA SER A 136 6.90 0.25 6.23
C SER A 136 7.54 -0.98 5.63
N LYS A 137 6.96 -2.13 5.94
CA LYS A 137 7.30 -3.36 5.22
C LYS A 137 6.99 -3.23 3.73
N PRO A 138 7.78 -3.87 2.86
CA PRO A 138 7.42 -4.03 1.45
C PRO A 138 6.04 -4.69 1.34
N MET A 139 5.21 -4.21 0.42
CA MET A 139 3.85 -4.74 0.22
C MET A 139 3.85 -6.16 -0.37
N GLU A 140 4.91 -6.54 -1.10
CA GLU A 140 5.04 -7.87 -1.72
C GLU A 140 6.48 -8.38 -1.64
N GLY A 141 6.63 -9.70 -1.75
CA GLY A 141 7.91 -10.36 -2.03
C GLY A 141 8.83 -10.67 -0.84
N GLU A 142 8.51 -10.20 0.37
CA GLU A 142 9.28 -10.57 1.57
C GLU A 142 8.85 -11.97 2.07
N VAL A 143 9.64 -13.00 1.75
CA VAL A 143 9.41 -14.37 2.25
C VAL A 143 10.10 -14.54 3.61
N VAL A 144 9.32 -14.86 4.63
CA VAL A 144 9.85 -15.18 5.96
C VAL A 144 10.20 -16.67 6.04
N ASN A 145 11.49 -16.99 5.89
CA ASN A 145 12.00 -18.37 5.89
C ASN A 145 11.87 -19.11 7.24
N SER A 146 11.71 -18.39 8.36
CA SER A 146 11.38 -19.00 9.65
C SER A 146 10.61 -18.03 10.55
N TRP A 147 9.41 -18.46 10.93
CA TRP A 147 8.53 -17.89 11.96
C TRP A 147 8.99 -18.10 13.41
N VAL A 148 10.02 -18.92 13.64
CA VAL A 148 10.45 -19.33 14.98
C VAL A 148 11.94 -19.05 15.19
N ARG A 149 12.29 -18.68 16.41
CA ARG A 149 13.67 -18.69 16.92
C ARG A 149 13.74 -19.65 18.11
N VAL A 150 14.72 -20.54 18.10
CA VAL A 150 15.00 -21.47 19.21
C VAL A 150 16.23 -20.94 19.98
N PRO A 151 16.07 -20.26 21.12
CA PRO A 151 17.17 -19.89 22.01
C PRO A 151 17.87 -21.11 22.66
N GLY A 152 19.01 -20.86 23.32
CA GLY A 152 19.91 -21.91 23.85
C GLY A 152 19.32 -22.80 24.95
N ASP A 153 18.18 -22.41 25.53
CA ASP A 153 17.41 -23.21 26.49
C ASP A 153 16.44 -24.20 25.81
N ARG A 154 16.48 -24.30 24.47
CA ARG A 154 15.59 -25.11 23.63
C ARG A 154 14.11 -24.71 23.76
N SER A 155 13.83 -23.52 24.26
CA SER A 155 12.48 -22.95 24.20
C SER A 155 12.18 -22.44 22.79
N THR A 156 10.91 -22.13 22.53
CA THR A 156 10.42 -21.68 21.23
C THR A 156 9.95 -20.23 21.35
N MET A 157 10.57 -19.32 20.60
CA MET A 157 10.14 -17.94 20.51
C MET A 157 9.54 -17.68 19.12
N PHE A 158 8.27 -17.29 19.08
CA PHE A 158 7.59 -16.93 17.84
C PHE A 158 7.87 -15.47 17.47
N LYS A 159 8.19 -15.23 16.20
CA LYS A 159 8.35 -13.87 15.69
C LYS A 159 6.98 -13.21 15.52
N TYR A 160 6.86 -11.95 15.93
CA TYR A 160 5.68 -11.15 15.60
C TYR A 160 5.78 -10.64 14.17
N LEU A 161 4.94 -11.17 13.28
CA LEU A 161 4.95 -10.87 11.84
C LEU A 161 3.63 -10.20 11.42
N ASN A 162 3.37 -8.99 11.89
CA ASN A 162 2.28 -8.20 11.34
C ASN A 162 2.74 -7.55 10.01
N PRO A 163 2.13 -7.90 8.86
CA PRO A 163 2.50 -7.32 7.56
C PRO A 163 2.13 -5.84 7.46
N ASN A 164 1.19 -5.38 8.28
CA ASN A 164 0.65 -4.03 8.27
C ASN A 164 1.30 -3.15 9.33
N THR A 165 2.61 -3.27 9.57
CA THR A 165 3.32 -2.46 10.57
C THR A 165 3.99 -1.27 9.92
N ILE A 166 3.78 -0.08 10.50
CA ILE A 166 4.47 1.16 10.14
C ILE A 166 5.38 1.55 11.30
N PHE A 167 6.62 1.85 10.98
CA PHE A 167 7.56 2.52 11.87
C PHE A 167 7.44 4.03 11.69
N VAL A 168 7.29 4.77 12.78
CA VAL A 168 7.30 6.24 12.79
C VAL A 168 8.23 6.73 13.90
N ALA A 169 9.20 7.54 13.53
CA ALA A 169 10.10 8.23 14.45
C ALA A 169 9.69 9.70 14.55
N THR A 170 9.46 10.17 15.78
CA THR A 170 9.31 11.59 16.09
C THR A 170 10.48 12.06 16.93
N SER A 171 10.94 13.30 16.73
CA SER A 171 12.09 13.85 17.45
C SER A 171 11.78 15.20 18.05
N THR A 172 12.08 15.32 19.34
CA THR A 172 12.33 16.61 19.97
C THR A 172 13.81 16.94 19.84
N GLU A 173 14.25 18.11 20.29
CA GLU A 173 15.69 18.42 20.38
C GLU A 173 16.44 17.51 21.39
N ALA A 174 15.73 16.94 22.36
CA ALA A 174 16.32 16.23 23.50
C ALA A 174 16.07 14.71 23.53
N ALA A 175 15.15 14.20 22.70
CA ALA A 175 14.76 12.80 22.71
C ALA A 175 14.12 12.37 21.38
N VAL A 176 14.28 11.10 21.05
CA VAL A 176 13.63 10.45 19.91
C VAL A 176 12.60 9.45 20.40
N HIS A 177 11.39 9.56 19.88
CA HIS A 177 10.32 8.61 20.12
C HIS A 177 10.16 7.71 18.90
N VAL A 178 10.14 6.40 19.13
CA VAL A 178 9.85 5.41 18.10
C VAL A 178 8.49 4.79 18.37
N ASN A 179 7.65 4.77 17.35
CA ASN A 179 6.30 4.24 17.38
C ASN A 179 6.17 3.14 16.32
N LEU A 180 5.70 1.95 16.73
CA LEU A 180 5.22 0.93 15.82
C LEU A 180 3.70 0.99 15.79
N ILE A 181 3.12 1.20 14.61
CA ILE A 181 1.69 1.43 14.42
C ILE A 181 1.15 0.34 13.51
N ASP A 182 -0.02 -0.21 13.84
CA ASP A 182 -0.79 -1.06 12.95
C ASP A 182 -1.50 -0.18 11.89
N ALA A 183 -1.13 -0.36 10.62
CA ALA A 183 -1.61 0.41 9.47
C ALA A 183 -3.10 0.24 9.14
N VAL A 184 -3.74 -0.81 9.67
CA VAL A 184 -5.16 -1.07 9.41
C VAL A 184 -6.03 -0.37 10.44
N THR A 185 -5.56 -0.33 11.69
CA THR A 185 -6.36 0.11 12.85
C THR A 185 -5.89 1.40 13.49
N GLY A 186 -4.66 1.84 13.22
CA GLY A 186 -4.02 2.97 13.90
C GLY A 186 -3.54 2.64 15.32
N ARG A 187 -3.64 1.39 15.76
CA ARG A 187 -3.22 1.00 17.10
C ARG A 187 -1.70 1.10 17.23
N ILE A 188 -1.23 1.81 18.26
CA ILE A 188 0.19 1.80 18.64
C ILE A 188 0.51 0.45 19.27
N LEU A 189 1.32 -0.34 18.58
CA LEU A 189 1.78 -1.67 19.01
C LEU A 189 2.92 -1.57 20.01
N TYR A 190 3.79 -0.57 19.83
CA TYR A 190 4.94 -0.34 20.69
C TYR A 190 5.35 1.13 20.63
N ARG A 191 5.84 1.64 21.76
CA ARG A 191 6.43 2.97 21.87
C ARG A 191 7.65 2.92 22.75
N VAL A 192 8.74 3.55 22.32
CA VAL A 192 9.94 3.74 23.12
C VAL A 192 10.46 5.17 22.95
N ARG A 193 11.11 5.69 23.99
CA ARG A 193 11.77 6.99 24.01
C ARG A 193 13.25 6.74 24.33
N HIS A 194 14.13 7.32 23.51
CA HIS A 194 15.57 7.35 23.72
C HIS A 194 16.04 8.78 23.97
#